data_AF-A0A4U6V372-F1
#
_entry.id   AF-A0A4U6V372-F1
#
_cell.length_a   1.000
_cell.length_b   1.000
_cell.length_c   1.000
_cell.angle_alpha   90.00
_cell.angle_beta   90.00
_cell.angle_gamma   90.00
#
_symmetry.space_group_name_H-M   'P 1'
#
loop_
_entity.id
_entity.type
_entity.pdbx_description
1 polymer ?
#
loop_
_entity_poly.entity_id
_entity_poly.type
_entity_poly.pdbx_seq_one_letter_code
_entity_poly.pdbx_strand_id
1 'polypeptide(L)'
;MDLPGPRWKKGKDGKDFAALAAANPMSRIVAELQASLRDSQAVAILSVDGGDAILAVGPHQAALLNRAAFGSVKHAGEERQWFQLGPEEVFFLCHALRCIAVETENKKRMGEGDLWDLLNSISEPFPEMYKAYEHLRFKNWVVRSGKQYGADFVAYRHHPALVHSEFAVTVVPEGKAFGTRCGSLQVWSDLLCKLRASGSVAKTLLVLTISAENKCGSSDCLEKMIVHERTITRWIPQQCREQQDKPCREEASREEQDDTREGVVFSYWGVILSFTILSSLLVYKLKF
;
A
#
# COMPACT_ATOMS: atom_id res chain seq x y z
N MET A 1 -12.39 11.09 -13.15
CA MET A 1 -12.77 9.78 -12.57
C MET A 1 -12.23 9.77 -11.15
N ASP A 2 -13.08 10.11 -10.19
CA ASP A 2 -12.73 10.06 -8.77
C ASP A 2 -12.71 8.60 -8.32
N LEU A 3 -11.74 8.22 -7.49
CA LEU A 3 -11.75 6.90 -6.87
C LEU A 3 -13.02 6.79 -6.01
N PRO A 4 -13.76 5.65 -6.08
CA PRO A 4 -14.93 5.45 -5.24
C PRO A 4 -14.55 5.62 -3.77
N GLY A 5 -15.44 6.25 -2.98
CA GLY A 5 -15.21 6.49 -1.56
C GLY A 5 -15.02 5.21 -0.74
N PRO A 6 -14.59 5.33 0.53
CA PRO A 6 -14.35 4.18 1.39
C PRO A 6 -15.58 3.28 1.52
N ARG A 7 -15.35 1.97 1.50
CA ARG A 7 -16.41 0.98 1.73
C ARG A 7 -16.46 0.57 3.19
N TRP A 8 -17.22 1.32 3.97
CA TRP A 8 -17.49 1.02 5.38
C TRP A 8 -18.38 -0.21 5.53
N LYS A 9 -18.08 -1.05 6.52
CA LYS A 9 -18.92 -2.18 6.91
C LYS A 9 -20.18 -1.67 7.61
N LYS A 10 -21.24 -2.47 7.62
CA LYS A 10 -22.43 -2.18 8.42
C LYS A 10 -22.14 -2.52 9.89
N GLY A 11 -22.23 -1.54 10.78
CA GLY A 11 -22.14 -1.77 12.22
C GLY A 11 -23.33 -2.60 12.72
N LYS A 12 -23.10 -3.50 13.67
CA LYS A 12 -24.13 -4.40 14.21
C LYS A 12 -25.33 -3.70 14.88
N ASP A 13 -25.24 -2.39 15.13
CA ASP A 13 -26.27 -1.60 15.80
C ASP A 13 -26.55 -0.25 15.10
N GLY A 14 -26.33 -0.17 13.78
CA GLY A 14 -26.43 1.11 13.06
C GLY A 14 -25.29 2.10 13.36
N LYS A 15 -24.23 1.64 14.05
CA LYS A 15 -23.02 2.43 14.31
C LYS A 15 -22.40 2.92 13.00
N ASP A 16 -22.21 4.22 12.91
CA ASP A 16 -21.51 4.86 11.80
C ASP A 16 -19.99 4.69 11.99
N PHE A 17 -19.43 3.71 11.28
CA PHE A 17 -17.99 3.45 11.29
C PHE A 17 -17.16 4.54 10.60
N ALA A 18 -17.75 5.31 9.68
CA ALA A 18 -17.07 6.43 9.05
C ALA A 18 -16.83 7.55 10.08
N ALA A 19 -17.88 7.91 10.83
CA ALA A 19 -17.78 8.88 11.92
C ALA A 19 -16.82 8.41 13.02
N LEU A 20 -16.86 7.13 13.40
CA LEU A 20 -15.95 6.54 14.39
C LEU A 20 -14.48 6.64 13.96
N ALA A 21 -14.19 6.34 12.69
CA ALA A 21 -12.86 6.43 12.12
C ALA A 21 -12.38 7.88 11.99
N ALA A 22 -13.27 8.82 11.64
CA ALA A 22 -12.96 10.25 11.59
C ALA A 22 -12.63 10.80 12.99
N ALA A 23 -13.35 10.38 14.03
CA ALA A 23 -13.06 10.74 15.41
C ALA A 23 -11.76 10.12 15.94
N ASN A 24 -11.31 9.02 15.36
CA ASN A 24 -10.10 8.28 15.76
C ASN A 24 -9.18 8.06 14.55
N PRO A 25 -8.54 9.11 14.01
CA PRO A 25 -7.69 8.98 12.84
C PRO A 25 -6.51 8.05 13.14
N MET A 26 -6.10 7.25 12.15
CA MET A 26 -5.04 6.25 12.31
C MET A 26 -3.71 6.88 12.75
N SER A 27 -3.40 8.10 12.29
CA SER A 27 -2.22 8.86 12.71
C SER A 27 -2.18 9.08 14.23
N ARG A 28 -3.32 9.45 14.83
CA ARG A 28 -3.43 9.64 16.29
C ARG A 28 -3.24 8.33 17.04
N ILE A 29 -3.87 7.25 16.57
CA ILE A 29 -3.75 5.92 17.20
C ILE A 29 -2.29 5.45 17.18
N VAL A 30 -1.59 5.61 16.05
CA VAL A 30 -0.18 5.22 15.91
C VAL A 30 0.73 6.08 16.78
N ALA A 31 0.48 7.40 16.89
CA ALA A 31 1.24 8.28 17.77
C ALA A 31 1.05 7.92 19.27
N GLU A 32 -0.19 7.64 19.69
CA GLU A 32 -0.49 7.16 21.05
C GLU A 32 0.23 5.82 21.34
N LEU A 33 0.20 4.89 20.38
CA LEU A 33 0.92 3.62 20.49
C LEU A 33 2.44 3.82 20.61
N GLN A 34 3.02 4.67 19.77
CA GLN A 34 4.45 4.96 19.74
C GLN A 34 4.93 5.50 21.09
N ALA A 35 4.22 6.48 21.65
CA ALA A 35 4.53 7.02 22.97
C ALA A 35 4.43 5.94 24.06
N SER A 36 3.32 5.19 24.07
CA SER A 36 3.08 4.17 25.08
C SER A 36 4.13 3.05 25.09
N LEU A 37 4.58 2.59 23.92
CA LEU A 37 5.62 1.54 23.83
C LEU A 37 7.01 2.07 24.20
N ARG A 38 7.29 3.34 23.86
CA ARG A 38 8.56 4.00 24.21
C ARG A 38 8.69 4.17 25.71
N ASP A 39 7.64 4.62 26.37
CA ASP A 39 7.63 4.86 27.82
C ASP A 39 7.83 3.56 28.61
N SER A 40 7.30 2.44 28.12
CA SER A 40 7.47 1.13 28.77
C SER A 40 8.75 0.39 28.37
N GLN A 41 9.57 0.95 27.47
CA GLN A 41 10.72 0.27 26.86
C GLN A 41 10.38 -1.14 26.36
N ALA A 42 9.30 -1.25 25.56
CA ALA A 42 8.81 -2.55 25.11
C ALA A 42 9.86 -3.33 24.30
N VAL A 43 9.94 -4.65 24.54
CA VAL A 43 10.91 -5.54 23.90
C VAL A 43 10.19 -6.63 23.11
N ALA A 44 10.54 -6.79 21.84
CA ALA A 44 10.13 -7.91 21.00
C ALA A 44 11.21 -8.98 20.98
N ILE A 45 10.81 -10.25 21.10
CA ILE A 45 11.71 -11.41 21.08
C ILE A 45 11.60 -12.07 19.71
N LEU A 46 12.73 -12.19 19.00
CA LEU A 46 12.79 -12.89 17.72
C LEU A 46 12.57 -14.39 17.90
N SER A 47 11.83 -14.98 16.97
CA SER A 47 11.67 -16.44 16.87
C SER A 47 12.98 -17.11 16.43
N VAL A 48 13.11 -18.42 16.65
CA VAL A 48 14.30 -19.23 16.34
C VAL A 48 14.67 -19.18 14.85
N ASP A 49 13.67 -19.11 13.98
CA ASP A 49 13.79 -18.96 12.54
C ASP A 49 14.06 -17.51 12.10
N GLY A 50 14.01 -16.55 13.03
CA GLY A 50 14.38 -15.14 12.88
C GLY A 50 13.43 -14.28 12.05
N GLY A 51 12.40 -14.88 11.43
CA GLY A 51 11.50 -14.17 10.52
C GLY A 51 10.40 -13.38 11.24
N ASP A 52 9.85 -13.94 12.32
CA ASP A 52 8.79 -13.31 13.11
C ASP A 52 9.29 -12.95 14.52
N ALA A 53 8.63 -11.99 15.18
CA ALA A 53 8.89 -11.68 16.58
C ALA A 53 7.62 -11.71 17.43
N ILE A 54 7.79 -12.00 18.71
CA ILE A 54 6.73 -11.96 19.71
C ILE A 54 6.93 -10.73 20.58
N LEU A 55 5.89 -9.90 20.65
CA LEU A 55 5.83 -8.73 21.51
C LEU A 55 4.82 -8.98 22.64
N ALA A 56 5.29 -8.96 23.88
CA ALA A 56 4.44 -9.08 25.07
C ALA A 56 4.14 -7.69 25.64
N VAL A 57 2.85 -7.36 25.79
CA VAL A 57 2.39 -6.03 26.20
C VAL A 57 1.28 -6.10 27.25
N GLY A 58 1.13 -5.01 28.00
CA GLY A 58 -0.01 -4.83 28.91
C GLY A 58 -1.32 -4.53 28.16
N PRO A 59 -2.47 -4.57 28.85
CA PRO A 59 -3.80 -4.46 28.23
C PRO A 59 -4.03 -3.12 27.49
N HIS A 60 -3.51 -2.01 28.02
CA HIS A 60 -3.62 -0.70 27.37
C HIS A 60 -2.88 -0.67 26.02
N GLN A 61 -1.62 -1.11 26.01
CA GLN A 61 -0.79 -1.20 24.80
C GLN A 61 -1.37 -2.21 23.80
N ALA A 62 -1.90 -3.34 24.29
CA ALA A 62 -2.58 -4.32 23.46
C ALA A 62 -3.82 -3.74 22.78
N ALA A 63 -4.60 -2.90 23.46
CA ALA A 63 -5.72 -2.19 22.85
C ALA A 63 -5.24 -1.24 21.74
N LEU A 64 -4.12 -0.54 21.94
CA LEU A 64 -3.52 0.34 20.92
C LEU A 64 -2.96 -0.44 19.73
N LEU A 65 -2.26 -1.56 19.94
CA LEU A 65 -1.75 -2.44 18.88
C LEU A 65 -2.91 -2.99 18.03
N ASN A 66 -3.97 -3.45 18.68
CA ASN A 66 -5.19 -3.90 18.00
C ASN A 66 -5.82 -2.77 17.20
N ARG A 67 -6.01 -1.57 17.78
CA ARG A 67 -6.57 -0.40 17.07
C ARG A 67 -5.72 0.02 15.87
N ALA A 68 -4.40 -0.04 15.98
CA ALA A 68 -3.43 0.26 14.92
C ALA A 68 -3.25 -0.90 13.92
N ALA A 69 -3.86 -2.05 14.18
CA ALA A 69 -3.83 -3.28 13.39
C ALA A 69 -2.42 -3.85 13.14
N PHE A 70 -1.51 -3.72 14.12
CA PHE A 70 -0.20 -4.36 14.10
C PHE A 70 -0.27 -5.80 14.62
N GLY A 71 0.38 -6.73 13.92
CA GLY A 71 0.55 -8.11 14.37
C GLY A 71 -0.73 -8.92 14.42
N SER A 72 -0.63 -10.11 14.99
CA SER A 72 -1.75 -11.00 15.25
C SER A 72 -1.68 -11.50 16.68
N VAL A 73 -2.79 -11.39 17.42
CA VAL A 73 -2.88 -11.87 18.81
C VAL A 73 -2.77 -13.39 18.81
N LYS A 74 -1.80 -13.93 19.56
CA LYS A 74 -1.60 -15.38 19.73
C LYS A 74 -2.21 -15.91 21.01
N HIS A 75 -2.00 -15.17 22.09
CA HIS A 75 -2.47 -15.56 23.41
C HIS A 75 -2.88 -14.31 24.17
N ALA A 76 -4.01 -14.38 24.86
CA ALA A 76 -4.50 -13.35 25.77
C ALA A 76 -4.45 -13.94 27.18
N GLY A 77 -3.39 -13.62 27.93
CA GLY A 77 -3.36 -13.88 29.36
C GLY A 77 -4.08 -12.76 30.12
N GLU A 78 -4.33 -12.98 31.41
CA GLU A 78 -5.03 -12.01 32.25
C GLU A 78 -4.25 -10.70 32.41
N GLU A 79 -2.91 -10.76 32.50
CA GLU A 79 -2.07 -9.58 32.69
C GLU A 79 -1.29 -9.12 31.45
N ARG A 80 -0.97 -10.06 30.54
CA ARG A 80 -0.18 -9.80 29.34
C ARG A 80 -0.79 -10.44 28.12
N GLN A 81 -0.67 -9.74 27.00
CA GLN A 81 -1.09 -10.24 25.69
C GLN A 81 0.12 -10.33 24.77
N TRP A 82 0.17 -11.40 23.98
CA TRP A 82 1.27 -11.69 23.07
C TRP A 82 0.84 -11.49 21.63
N PHE A 83 1.57 -10.63 20.93
CA PHE A 83 1.39 -10.33 19.52
C PHE A 83 2.52 -10.94 18.71
N GLN A 84 2.18 -11.74 17.70
CA GLN A 84 3.14 -12.10 16.65
C GLN A 84 3.20 -10.98 15.63
N LEU A 85 4.38 -10.47 15.36
CA LEU A 85 4.68 -9.43 14.39
C LEU A 85 5.47 -10.05 13.24
N GLY A 86 5.09 -9.72 12.00
CA GLY A 86 5.86 -10.09 10.82
C GLY A 86 7.15 -9.26 10.68
N PRO A 87 8.08 -9.66 9.81
CA PRO A 87 9.40 -9.03 9.70
C PRO A 87 9.29 -7.53 9.36
N GLU A 88 8.39 -7.15 8.45
CA GLU A 88 8.20 -5.74 8.09
C GLU A 88 7.59 -4.93 9.25
N GLU A 89 6.70 -5.53 10.04
CA GLU A 89 6.07 -4.87 11.19
C GLU A 89 7.08 -4.65 12.32
N VAL A 90 7.90 -5.66 12.64
CA VAL A 90 8.95 -5.60 13.66
C VAL A 90 9.95 -4.53 13.30
N PHE A 91 10.46 -4.56 12.06
CA PHE A 91 11.45 -3.58 11.62
C PHE A 91 10.83 -2.18 11.56
N PHE A 92 9.56 -2.02 11.20
CA PHE A 92 8.88 -0.71 11.22
C PHE A 92 8.77 -0.12 12.64
N LEU A 93 8.39 -0.94 13.63
CA LEU A 93 8.30 -0.50 15.03
C LEU A 93 9.68 -0.15 15.62
N CYS A 94 10.72 -0.86 15.20
CA CYS A 94 12.10 -0.65 15.65
C CYS A 94 12.78 0.55 14.95
N HIS A 95 12.81 0.57 13.62
CA HIS A 95 13.51 1.57 12.80
C HIS A 95 12.70 2.86 12.63
N ALA A 96 11.48 2.78 12.08
CA ALA A 96 10.71 3.98 11.71
C ALA A 96 10.05 4.66 12.93
N LEU A 97 9.44 3.87 13.82
CA LEU A 97 8.76 4.41 15.01
C LEU A 97 9.67 4.52 16.24
N ARG A 98 10.78 3.78 16.28
CA ARG A 98 11.74 3.77 17.40
C ARG A 98 11.05 3.65 18.75
N CYS A 99 10.15 2.66 18.85
CA CYS A 99 9.31 2.47 20.05
C CYS A 99 9.47 1.09 20.69
N ILE A 100 10.20 0.17 20.07
CA ILE A 100 10.54 -1.13 20.65
C ILE A 100 12.04 -1.41 20.53
N ALA A 101 12.57 -2.24 21.43
CA ALA A 101 13.84 -2.93 21.25
C ALA A 101 13.60 -4.36 20.78
N VAL A 102 14.59 -4.94 20.09
CA VAL A 102 14.52 -6.33 19.61
C VAL A 102 15.62 -7.15 20.27
N GLU A 103 15.24 -8.29 20.83
CA GLU A 103 16.14 -9.23 21.49
C GLU A 103 16.04 -10.62 20.84
N THR A 104 17.15 -11.35 20.82
CA THR A 104 17.13 -12.79 20.50
C THR A 104 16.71 -13.60 21.72
N GLU A 105 16.45 -14.90 21.55
CA GLU A 105 16.14 -15.80 22.68
C GLU A 105 17.21 -15.79 23.78
N ASN A 106 18.47 -15.51 23.42
CA ASN A 106 19.60 -15.40 24.34
C ASN A 106 19.64 -14.05 25.09
N LYS A 107 18.57 -13.25 25.04
CA LYS A 107 18.46 -11.90 25.62
C LYS A 107 19.54 -10.93 25.13
N LYS A 108 20.10 -11.19 23.94
CA LYS A 108 21.03 -10.27 23.29
C LYS A 108 20.21 -9.23 22.53
N ARG A 109 20.38 -7.96 22.88
CA ARG A 109 19.81 -6.84 22.11
C ARG A 109 20.45 -6.77 20.73
N MET A 110 19.60 -6.67 19.72
CA MET A 110 19.96 -6.52 18.32
C MET A 110 20.09 -5.03 17.99
N GLY A 111 21.18 -4.64 17.33
CA GLY A 111 21.25 -3.35 16.67
C GLY A 111 20.27 -3.28 15.50
N GLU A 112 19.93 -2.06 15.07
CA GLU A 112 19.08 -1.86 13.90
C GLU A 112 19.71 -2.45 12.62
N GLY A 113 21.02 -2.25 12.44
CA GLY A 113 21.78 -2.84 11.33
C GLY A 113 21.83 -4.36 11.40
N ASP A 114 22.09 -4.94 12.58
CA ASP A 114 22.09 -6.39 12.77
C ASP A 114 20.72 -7.01 12.44
N LEU A 115 19.64 -6.33 12.82
CA LEU A 115 18.28 -6.77 12.52
C LEU A 115 17.97 -6.69 11.03
N TRP A 116 18.39 -5.60 10.37
CA TRP A 116 18.27 -5.45 8.93
C TRP A 116 18.98 -6.57 8.17
N ASP A 117 20.22 -6.85 8.52
CA ASP A 117 21.03 -7.89 7.87
C ASP A 117 20.44 -9.29 8.09
N LEU A 118 19.94 -9.56 9.30
CA LEU A 118 19.24 -10.80 9.63
C LEU A 118 17.99 -10.97 8.74
N LEU A 119 17.11 -9.97 8.70
CA LEU A 119 15.85 -10.06 7.95
C LEU A 119 16.09 -10.18 6.44
N ASN A 120 17.10 -9.49 5.92
CA ASN A 120 17.56 -9.66 4.53
C ASN A 120 18.08 -11.06 4.24
N SER A 121 18.79 -11.68 5.18
CA SER A 121 19.31 -13.03 4.99
C SER A 121 18.21 -14.09 4.98
N ILE A 122 17.10 -13.86 5.70
CA ILE A 122 15.99 -14.79 5.84
C ILE A 122 15.04 -14.69 4.65
N SER A 123 14.81 -13.46 4.15
CA SER A 123 13.89 -13.21 3.05
C SER A 123 14.54 -12.32 2.01
N GLU A 124 14.90 -12.91 0.86
CA GLU A 124 15.50 -12.19 -0.27
C GLU A 124 14.71 -10.94 -0.73
N PRO A 125 13.36 -10.93 -0.76
CA PRO A 125 12.59 -9.75 -1.13
C PRO A 125 12.34 -8.76 0.02
N PHE A 126 12.91 -8.97 1.21
CA PHE A 126 12.64 -8.13 2.38
C PHE A 126 12.86 -6.62 2.15
N PRO A 127 13.94 -6.15 1.48
CA PRO A 127 14.16 -4.71 1.31
C PRO A 127 13.01 -4.00 0.59
N GLU A 128 12.60 -4.53 -0.58
CA GLU A 128 11.53 -3.94 -1.37
C GLU A 128 10.15 -4.08 -0.69
N MET A 129 9.92 -5.19 0.02
CA MET A 129 8.69 -5.42 0.77
C MET A 129 8.57 -4.48 1.97
N TYR A 130 9.66 -4.29 2.72
CA TYR A 130 9.70 -3.35 3.83
C TYR A 130 9.53 -1.91 3.33
N LYS A 131 10.21 -1.51 2.25
CA LYS A 131 10.07 -0.16 1.72
C LYS A 131 8.62 0.14 1.31
N ALA A 132 7.95 -0.82 0.67
CA ALA A 132 6.54 -0.71 0.34
C ALA A 132 5.65 -0.62 1.60
N TYR A 133 5.93 -1.44 2.62
CA TYR A 133 5.21 -1.42 3.90
C TYR A 133 5.37 -0.06 4.61
N GLU A 134 6.61 0.40 4.79
CA GLU A 134 6.97 1.69 5.39
C GLU A 134 6.24 2.84 4.70
N HIS A 135 6.32 2.89 3.38
CA HIS A 135 5.69 3.92 2.55
C HIS A 135 4.16 3.99 2.77
N LEU A 136 3.50 2.83 2.80
CA LEU A 136 2.07 2.75 3.10
C LEU A 136 1.74 3.18 4.53
N ARG A 137 2.53 2.77 5.53
CA ARG A 137 2.31 3.15 6.93
C ARG A 137 2.50 4.64 7.17
N PHE A 138 3.48 5.29 6.53
CA PHE A 138 3.64 6.75 6.61
C PHE A 138 2.47 7.52 6.00
N LYS A 139 1.81 6.93 4.99
CA LYS A 139 0.53 7.43 4.45
C LYS A 139 -0.69 7.04 5.30
N ASN A 140 -0.49 6.53 6.51
CA ASN A 140 -1.52 6.10 7.46
C ASN A 140 -2.41 4.95 6.98
N TRP A 141 -1.98 4.17 5.98
CA TRP A 141 -2.67 2.93 5.64
C TRP A 141 -2.49 1.88 6.73
N VAL A 142 -3.55 1.12 6.99
CA VAL A 142 -3.41 -0.17 7.67
C VAL A 142 -3.02 -1.20 6.62
N VAL A 143 -1.86 -1.84 6.82
CA VAL A 143 -1.29 -2.80 5.89
C VAL A 143 -1.39 -4.20 6.50
N ARG A 144 -1.94 -5.16 5.76
CA ARG A 144 -2.01 -6.58 6.16
C ARG A 144 -1.52 -7.46 5.02
N SER A 145 -1.19 -8.72 5.33
CA SER A 145 -0.81 -9.71 4.33
C SER A 145 -1.88 -9.84 3.23
N GLY A 146 -1.45 -9.77 1.97
CA GLY A 146 -2.31 -9.88 0.80
C GLY A 146 -2.49 -11.31 0.28
N LYS A 147 -1.86 -12.32 0.91
CA LYS A 147 -1.77 -13.70 0.40
C LYS A 147 -3.13 -14.30 0.00
N GLN A 148 -4.18 -14.03 0.79
CA GLN A 148 -5.55 -14.51 0.50
C GLN A 148 -6.15 -13.95 -0.80
N TYR A 149 -5.58 -12.88 -1.35
CA TYR A 149 -6.06 -12.18 -2.53
C TYR A 149 -5.07 -12.24 -3.70
N GLY A 150 -4.03 -13.08 -3.61
CA GLY A 150 -2.97 -13.15 -4.62
C GLY A 150 -2.18 -11.84 -4.75
N ALA A 151 -2.07 -11.10 -3.65
CA ALA A 151 -1.36 -9.83 -3.55
C ALA A 151 -0.30 -9.90 -2.45
N ASP A 152 0.65 -8.98 -2.47
CA ASP A 152 1.72 -8.91 -1.46
C ASP A 152 1.15 -8.34 -0.16
N PHE A 153 0.44 -7.21 -0.27
CA PHE A 153 -0.32 -6.60 0.82
C PHE A 153 -1.76 -6.28 0.43
N VAL A 154 -2.57 -5.97 1.44
CA VAL A 154 -3.82 -5.24 1.29
C VAL A 154 -3.79 -4.01 2.18
N ALA A 155 -4.28 -2.89 1.62
CA ALA A 155 -4.31 -1.61 2.32
C ALA A 155 -5.75 -1.22 2.68
N TYR A 156 -5.94 -0.81 3.93
CA TYR A 156 -7.21 -0.34 4.47
C TYR A 156 -7.07 1.11 4.93
N ARG A 157 -8.11 1.93 4.71
CA ARG A 157 -8.15 3.30 5.25
C ARG A 157 -8.19 3.36 6.78
N HIS A 158 -8.67 2.29 7.41
CA HIS A 158 -8.78 2.14 8.86
C HIS A 158 -8.80 0.65 9.23
N HIS A 159 -9.04 0.32 10.50
CA HIS A 159 -9.04 -1.04 11.02
C HIS A 159 -9.94 -2.00 10.19
N PRO A 160 -9.50 -3.23 9.87
CA PRO A 160 -10.24 -4.18 9.03
C PRO A 160 -11.64 -4.56 9.56
N ALA A 161 -11.91 -4.35 10.85
CA ALA A 161 -13.25 -4.54 11.43
C ALA A 161 -14.26 -3.47 10.98
N LEU A 162 -13.80 -2.28 10.60
CA LEU A 162 -14.64 -1.12 10.28
C LEU A 162 -14.82 -0.92 8.77
N VAL A 163 -13.79 -1.18 7.98
CA VAL A 163 -13.75 -0.87 6.54
C VAL A 163 -13.25 -2.06 5.75
N HIS A 164 -13.73 -2.23 4.53
CA HIS A 164 -13.13 -3.16 3.58
C HIS A 164 -11.81 -2.58 3.05
N SER A 165 -10.85 -3.45 2.73
CA SER A 165 -9.62 -3.06 2.05
C SER A 165 -9.96 -2.34 0.74
N GLU A 166 -9.20 -1.28 0.44
CA GLU A 166 -9.33 -0.52 -0.80
C GLU A 166 -8.41 -1.09 -1.87
N PHE A 167 -7.16 -1.34 -1.50
CA PHE A 167 -6.14 -1.79 -2.43
C PHE A 167 -5.72 -3.25 -2.20
N ALA A 168 -5.56 -3.97 -3.29
CA ALA A 168 -4.70 -5.13 -3.39
C ALA A 168 -3.34 -4.63 -3.90
N VAL A 169 -2.30 -4.74 -3.08
CA VAL A 169 -1.00 -4.14 -3.35
C VAL A 169 -0.05 -5.17 -3.94
N THR A 170 0.59 -4.82 -5.05
CA THR A 170 1.68 -5.58 -5.64
C THR A 170 2.97 -4.78 -5.59
N VAL A 171 4.02 -5.37 -5.04
CA VAL A 171 5.36 -4.79 -4.99
C VAL A 171 6.15 -5.27 -6.21
N VAL A 172 6.73 -4.32 -6.94
CA VAL A 172 7.52 -4.57 -8.14
C VAL A 172 8.89 -3.94 -7.96
N PRO A 173 9.93 -4.70 -7.62
CA PRO A 173 11.29 -4.17 -7.62
C PRO A 173 11.72 -3.88 -9.07
N GLU A 174 12.37 -2.73 -9.26
CA GLU A 174 12.87 -2.28 -10.55
C GLU A 174 14.32 -1.76 -10.42
N GLY A 175 15.15 -2.10 -11.39
CA GLY A 175 16.53 -1.63 -11.47
C GLY A 175 17.59 -2.69 -11.17
N LYS A 176 18.83 -2.40 -11.54
CA LYS A 176 19.95 -3.36 -11.48
C LYS A 176 20.25 -3.85 -10.06
N ALA A 177 19.88 -3.07 -9.04
CA ALA A 177 20.06 -3.41 -7.64
C ALA A 177 19.34 -4.70 -7.23
N PHE A 178 18.18 -4.99 -7.82
CA PHE A 178 17.35 -6.14 -7.46
C PHE A 178 17.59 -7.39 -8.33
N GLY A 179 18.44 -7.30 -9.35
CA GLY A 179 18.88 -8.45 -10.15
C GLY A 179 17.71 -9.28 -10.70
N THR A 180 17.72 -10.59 -10.44
CA THR A 180 16.70 -11.55 -10.89
C THR A 180 15.34 -11.39 -10.21
N ARG A 181 15.23 -10.57 -9.16
CA ARG A 181 13.95 -10.26 -8.52
C ARG A 181 13.12 -9.26 -9.33
N CYS A 182 13.77 -8.52 -10.24
CA CYS A 182 13.07 -7.77 -11.28
C CYS A 182 12.41 -8.77 -12.23
N GLY A 183 11.08 -8.76 -12.33
CA GLY A 183 10.38 -9.73 -13.17
C GLY A 183 8.88 -9.81 -12.96
N SER A 184 8.37 -9.36 -11.81
CA SER A 184 6.93 -9.32 -11.58
C SER A 184 6.26 -8.31 -12.51
N LEU A 185 5.10 -8.69 -13.07
CA LEU A 185 4.30 -7.86 -13.98
C LEU A 185 5.00 -7.45 -15.29
N GLN A 186 6.03 -8.18 -15.74
CA GLN A 186 6.69 -7.92 -17.03
C GLN A 186 5.87 -8.40 -18.24
N VAL A 187 4.95 -9.35 -18.03
CA VAL A 187 4.08 -9.88 -19.09
C VAL A 187 2.63 -9.48 -18.83
N TRP A 188 1.91 -9.19 -19.91
CA TRP A 188 0.49 -8.85 -19.85
C TRP A 188 -0.37 -9.87 -19.11
N SER A 189 -0.05 -11.16 -19.22
CA SER A 189 -0.74 -12.23 -18.49
C SER A 189 -0.75 -11.99 -16.99
N ASP A 190 0.39 -11.59 -16.42
CA ASP A 190 0.52 -11.40 -14.97
C ASP A 190 -0.34 -10.23 -14.52
N LEU A 191 -0.30 -9.12 -15.27
CA LEU A 191 -1.12 -7.96 -14.99
C LEU A 191 -2.62 -8.29 -15.07
N LEU A 192 -3.03 -9.01 -16.11
CA LEU A 192 -4.42 -9.43 -16.30
C LEU A 192 -4.86 -10.39 -15.19
N CYS A 193 -4.01 -11.32 -14.76
CA CYS A 193 -4.26 -12.21 -13.64
C CYS A 193 -4.46 -11.42 -12.33
N LYS A 194 -3.59 -10.45 -12.03
CA LYS A 194 -3.72 -9.60 -10.84
C LYS A 194 -4.96 -8.70 -10.89
N LEU A 195 -5.30 -8.15 -12.06
CA LEU A 195 -6.53 -7.38 -12.27
C LEU A 195 -7.78 -8.24 -12.08
N ARG A 196 -7.76 -9.49 -12.55
CA ARG A 196 -8.86 -10.43 -12.37
C ARG A 196 -9.04 -10.80 -10.89
N ALA A 197 -7.95 -11.11 -10.20
CA ALA A 197 -7.97 -11.48 -8.79
C ALA A 197 -8.41 -10.33 -7.88
N SER A 198 -7.91 -9.12 -8.10
CA SER A 198 -8.31 -7.92 -7.33
C SER A 198 -9.76 -7.51 -7.63
N GLY A 199 -10.14 -7.50 -8.91
CA GLY A 199 -11.48 -7.12 -9.36
C GLY A 199 -12.59 -8.05 -8.84
N SER A 200 -12.33 -9.35 -8.70
CA SER A 200 -13.34 -10.32 -8.20
C SER A 200 -13.75 -10.07 -6.74
N VAL A 201 -12.85 -9.49 -5.94
CA VAL A 201 -13.08 -9.13 -4.53
C VAL A 201 -13.25 -7.61 -4.34
N ALA A 202 -13.61 -6.91 -5.41
CA ALA A 202 -13.81 -5.47 -5.49
C ALA A 202 -12.61 -4.62 -5.03
N LYS A 203 -11.37 -5.13 -5.04
CA LYS A 203 -10.19 -4.34 -4.67
C LYS A 203 -9.62 -3.65 -5.91
N THR A 204 -9.09 -2.44 -5.71
CA THR A 204 -8.33 -1.75 -6.74
C THR A 204 -6.88 -2.25 -6.71
N LEU A 205 -6.30 -2.56 -7.87
CA LEU A 205 -4.90 -2.97 -7.93
C LEU A 205 -4.00 -1.74 -7.75
N LEU A 206 -3.17 -1.75 -6.71
CA LEU A 206 -2.13 -0.77 -6.47
C LEU A 206 -0.78 -1.42 -6.74
N VAL A 207 -0.05 -0.92 -7.73
CA VAL A 207 1.31 -1.35 -8.03
C VAL A 207 2.27 -0.36 -7.38
N LEU A 208 3.13 -0.85 -6.50
CA LEU A 208 4.23 -0.09 -5.90
C LEU A 208 5.52 -0.54 -6.55
N THR A 209 6.07 0.31 -7.42
CA THR A 209 7.35 0.06 -8.04
C THR A 209 8.46 0.63 -7.17
N ILE A 210 9.37 -0.22 -6.72
CA ILE A 210 10.49 0.15 -5.84
C ILE A 210 11.75 0.20 -6.69
N SER A 211 12.29 1.40 -6.92
CA SER A 211 13.51 1.58 -7.70
C SER A 211 14.69 1.94 -6.82
N ALA A 212 15.83 1.31 -7.07
CA ALA A 212 17.09 1.57 -6.38
C ALA A 212 18.26 1.64 -7.37
N GLU A 213 19.11 2.66 -7.23
CA GLU A 213 20.23 2.90 -8.15
C GLU A 213 21.39 1.90 -7.94
N ASN A 214 21.70 1.57 -6.68
CA ASN A 214 22.84 0.73 -6.31
C ASN A 214 22.38 -0.50 -5.52
N LYS A 215 23.15 -1.61 -5.63
CA LYS A 215 22.95 -2.80 -4.80
C LYS A 215 23.06 -2.40 -3.33
N CYS A 216 21.98 -2.60 -2.59
CA CYS A 216 21.92 -2.29 -1.18
C CYS A 216 22.23 -3.52 -0.34
N GLY A 217 23.17 -3.38 0.60
CA GLY A 217 23.42 -4.36 1.66
C GLY A 217 23.29 -3.80 3.09
N SER A 218 22.84 -2.54 3.28
CA SER A 218 22.75 -1.89 4.60
C SER A 218 21.49 -1.01 4.73
N SER A 219 21.09 -0.67 5.96
CA SER A 219 19.87 0.13 6.24
C SER A 219 19.83 1.47 5.48
N ASP A 220 21.00 2.11 5.26
CA ASP A 220 21.15 3.42 4.60
C ASP A 220 20.60 3.48 3.16
N CYS A 221 20.36 2.35 2.52
CA CYS A 221 19.78 2.36 1.18
C CYS A 221 18.29 2.65 1.16
N LEU A 222 17.59 2.48 2.28
CA LEU A 222 16.16 2.72 2.38
C LEU A 222 15.80 4.16 2.02
N GLU A 223 16.67 5.11 2.36
CA GLU A 223 16.50 6.53 2.01
C GLU A 223 16.68 6.78 0.52
N LYS A 224 17.47 5.93 -0.17
CA LYS A 224 17.77 6.03 -1.61
C LYS A 224 16.75 5.29 -2.47
N MET A 225 15.89 4.48 -1.87
CA MET A 225 14.82 3.79 -2.60
C MET A 225 13.66 4.73 -2.89
N ILE A 226 13.24 4.77 -4.15
CA ILE A 226 12.11 5.57 -4.60
C ILE A 226 10.91 4.65 -4.82
N VAL A 227 9.73 5.09 -4.37
CA VAL A 227 8.47 4.36 -4.52
C VAL A 227 7.57 5.08 -5.53
N HIS A 228 7.28 4.43 -6.65
CA HIS A 228 6.31 4.92 -7.63
C HIS A 228 4.98 4.19 -7.45
N GLU A 229 3.92 4.95 -7.20
CA GLU A 229 2.56 4.43 -7.03
C GLU A 229 1.79 4.45 -8.34
N ARG A 230 1.22 3.31 -8.73
CA ARG A 230 0.34 3.22 -9.90
C ARG A 230 -0.94 2.48 -9.54
N THR A 231 -2.05 3.18 -9.62
CA THR A 231 -3.37 2.55 -9.47
C THR A 231 -3.86 2.08 -10.83
N ILE A 232 -4.15 0.78 -10.94
CA ILE A 232 -4.63 0.16 -12.17
C ILE A 232 -6.08 -0.28 -11.95
N THR A 233 -6.97 0.25 -12.78
CA THR A 233 -8.40 -0.09 -12.78
C THR A 233 -8.80 -0.63 -14.13
N ARG A 234 -9.82 -1.49 -14.13
CA ARG A 234 -10.40 -1.99 -15.38
C ARG A 234 -11.06 -0.83 -16.12
N TRP A 235 -10.70 -0.66 -17.39
CA TRP A 235 -11.45 0.22 -18.27
C TRP A 235 -12.85 -0.35 -18.55
N ILE A 236 -13.88 0.45 -18.30
CA ILE A 236 -15.29 0.07 -18.52
C ILE A 236 -15.83 0.93 -19.67
N PRO A 237 -16.06 0.33 -20.87
CA PRO A 237 -16.51 1.07 -22.04
C PRO A 237 -17.79 1.87 -21.81
N GLN A 238 -18.76 1.29 -21.07
CA GLN A 238 -20.04 1.92 -20.75
C GLN A 238 -19.86 3.29 -20.07
N GLN A 239 -18.96 3.38 -19.09
CA GLN A 239 -18.71 4.62 -18.35
C GLN A 239 -18.07 5.70 -19.22
N CYS A 240 -17.42 5.33 -20.32
CA CYS A 240 -16.78 6.28 -21.24
C CYS A 240 -17.76 6.81 -22.28
N ARG A 241 -18.75 6.00 -22.69
CA ARG A 241 -19.82 6.42 -23.61
C ARG A 241 -20.67 7.55 -23.00
N GLU A 242 -20.93 7.48 -21.71
CA GLU A 242 -21.81 8.43 -20.99
C GLU A 242 -21.10 9.73 -20.57
N GLN A 243 -19.77 9.83 -20.71
CA GLN A 243 -18.99 11.01 -20.32
C GLN A 243 -18.87 12.09 -21.40
N GLN A 244 -19.47 11.91 -22.58
CA GLN A 244 -19.39 12.87 -23.69
C GLN A 244 -20.24 14.14 -23.51
N ASP A 245 -21.11 14.23 -22.49
CA ASP A 245 -22.10 15.32 -22.37
C ASP A 245 -21.98 16.18 -21.09
N LYS A 246 -20.76 16.57 -20.69
CA LYS A 246 -20.59 17.66 -19.71
C LYS A 246 -19.74 18.78 -20.30
N PRO A 247 -20.33 19.90 -20.73
CA PRO A 247 -19.53 21.07 -21.11
C PRO A 247 -18.76 21.57 -19.88
N CYS A 248 -17.44 21.75 -20.03
CA CYS A 248 -16.60 22.41 -19.04
C CYS A 248 -17.10 23.84 -18.86
N ARG A 249 -17.68 24.13 -17.69
CA ARG A 249 -18.21 25.45 -17.37
C ARG A 249 -17.11 26.31 -16.77
N GLU A 250 -16.02 26.53 -17.50
CA GLU A 250 -14.93 27.44 -17.07
C GLU A 250 -14.33 28.33 -18.17
N GLU A 251 -14.76 28.23 -19.43
CA GLU A 251 -14.22 29.07 -20.53
C GLU A 251 -15.25 30.00 -21.18
N ALA A 252 -16.18 30.56 -20.40
CA ALA A 252 -17.16 31.54 -20.89
C ALA A 252 -17.04 32.91 -20.21
N SER A 253 -15.81 33.39 -19.97
CA SER A 253 -15.60 34.77 -19.50
C SER A 253 -14.35 35.45 -20.03
N ARG A 254 -13.83 35.01 -21.19
CA ARG A 254 -12.72 35.70 -21.89
C ARG A 254 -12.82 35.57 -23.41
N GLU A 255 -13.94 35.98 -23.99
CA GLU A 255 -14.02 36.25 -25.43
C GLU A 255 -14.84 37.52 -25.67
N GLU A 256 -14.31 38.66 -25.24
CA GLU A 256 -14.53 39.93 -25.94
C GLU A 256 -13.16 40.63 -26.01
N GLN A 257 -12.74 40.94 -27.25
CA GLN A 257 -11.45 41.50 -27.69
C GLN A 257 -10.39 40.46 -28.11
N ASP A 258 -10.36 40.09 -29.38
CA ASP A 258 -9.42 40.72 -30.31
C ASP A 258 -9.82 40.42 -31.77
N ASP A 259 -9.68 41.44 -32.60
CA ASP A 259 -10.05 41.48 -34.01
C ASP A 259 -8.81 41.16 -34.87
N THR A 260 -9.06 40.61 -36.07
CA THR A 260 -8.12 40.45 -37.19
C THR A 260 -6.91 39.51 -37.05
N ARG A 261 -6.95 38.36 -37.76
CA ARG A 261 -6.16 38.12 -38.99
C ARG A 261 -6.31 36.68 -39.52
N GLU A 262 -6.67 36.66 -40.80
CA GLU A 262 -6.70 35.60 -41.82
C GLU A 262 -5.96 34.27 -41.59
N GLY A 263 -6.67 33.19 -41.90
CA GLY A 263 -6.16 32.09 -42.73
C GLY A 263 -5.53 30.90 -42.00
N VAL A 264 -6.27 29.79 -41.87
CA VAL A 264 -6.19 28.62 -42.76
C VAL A 264 -7.27 27.64 -42.28
N VAL A 265 -8.27 27.43 -43.14
CA VAL A 265 -9.29 26.39 -43.00
C VAL A 265 -8.64 25.06 -43.40
N PHE A 266 -8.56 24.09 -42.49
CA PHE A 266 -8.41 22.69 -42.87
C PHE A 266 -9.68 21.94 -42.51
N SER A 267 -10.48 21.71 -43.54
CA SER A 267 -11.75 21.00 -43.53
C SER A 267 -11.57 19.52 -43.19
N TYR A 268 -12.38 19.04 -42.25
CA TYR A 268 -12.74 17.63 -42.12
C TYR A 268 -13.37 17.13 -43.44
N TRP A 269 -13.05 15.89 -43.82
CA TRP A 269 -13.91 14.85 -44.48
C TRP A 269 -13.14 14.04 -45.54
N GLY A 270 -13.17 12.70 -45.37
CA GLY A 270 -12.71 11.67 -46.34
C GLY A 270 -11.27 11.22 -46.06
N VAL A 271 -10.98 9.97 -45.67
CA VAL A 271 -11.34 8.74 -46.37
C VAL A 271 -11.54 7.60 -45.37
N ILE A 272 -12.76 7.04 -45.36
CA ILE A 272 -13.04 5.69 -44.89
C ILE A 272 -12.70 4.75 -46.05
N LEU A 273 -11.77 3.83 -45.86
CA LEU A 273 -11.71 2.56 -46.60
C LEU A 273 -10.93 1.53 -45.75
N SER A 274 -11.72 0.80 -44.98
CA SER A 274 -11.59 -0.61 -44.59
C SER A 274 -10.30 -1.35 -44.97
N PHE A 275 -9.53 -1.74 -43.94
CA PHE A 275 -8.99 -3.09 -43.83
C PHE A 275 -9.12 -3.58 -42.39
N THR A 276 -10.00 -4.56 -42.21
CA THR A 276 -10.13 -5.41 -41.04
C THR A 276 -8.89 -6.25 -40.85
N ILE A 277 -8.13 -5.98 -39.78
CA ILE A 277 -7.42 -7.02 -39.03
C ILE A 277 -7.84 -6.87 -37.57
N LEU A 278 -8.52 -7.90 -37.08
CA LEU A 278 -8.80 -8.12 -35.67
C LEU A 278 -7.49 -8.06 -34.88
N SER A 279 -7.33 -7.03 -34.07
CA SER A 279 -6.64 -7.16 -32.79
C SER A 279 -7.21 -6.10 -31.86
N SER A 280 -7.94 -6.56 -30.85
CA SER A 280 -8.50 -5.77 -29.78
C SER A 280 -7.39 -5.04 -29.02
N LEU A 281 -7.08 -3.82 -29.47
CA LEU A 281 -6.25 -2.85 -28.76
C LEU A 281 -7.05 -2.31 -27.57
N LEU A 282 -6.90 -2.98 -26.42
CA LEU A 282 -7.22 -2.43 -25.11
C LEU A 282 -6.26 -1.27 -24.83
N VAL A 283 -6.74 -0.04 -25.03
CA VAL A 283 -6.01 1.17 -24.66
C VAL A 283 -6.15 1.38 -23.15
N TYR A 284 -5.07 1.16 -22.40
CA TYR A 284 -5.02 1.49 -20.98
C TYR A 284 -4.59 2.94 -20.79
N LYS A 285 -5.34 3.70 -19.98
CA LYS A 285 -4.95 5.07 -19.58
C LYS A 285 -4.02 4.97 -18.37
N LEU A 286 -2.71 5.06 -18.60
CA LEU A 286 -1.72 5.31 -17.56
C LEU A 286 -1.90 6.76 -17.09
N LYS A 287 -2.17 6.95 -15.80
CA LYS A 287 -2.15 8.28 -15.18
C LYS A 287 -0.73 8.47 -14.64
N PHE A 288 0.02 9.37 -15.25
CA PHE A 288 1.29 9.88 -14.73
C PHE A 288 1.02 10.98 -13.72
#